data_AF-A0A2H0L2J6-F1
#
_entry.id   AF-A0A2H0L2J6-F1
#
_cell.length_a   1.000
_cell.length_b   1.000
_cell.length_c   1.000
_cell.angle_alpha   90.00
_cell.angle_beta   90.00
_cell.angle_gamma   90.00
#
_symmetry.space_group_name_H-M   'P 1'
#
loop_
_entity.id
_entity.type
_entity.pdbx_description
1 polymer ?
#
loop_
_entity_poly.entity_id
_entity_poly.type
_entity_poly.pdbx_seq_one_letter_code
_entity_poly.pdbx_strand_id
1 'polypeptide(L)'
;MSKGAVEQFVKDERGKTDEVVKIELDLEMQFLFHQLKKKLGNGLSNKETLRKLLRQLTENIKEPNSKKIPGDGNYKSRYIPINNKRMALQQTSGKCSFERCTKPHDHIHHISPYSESKNHHPKNLMPLCKEHHELVHNKDPLYLKYRLR
;
A
#
# COMPACT_ATOMS: atom_id res chain seq x y z
N MET A 1 -17.39 39.12 -18.53
CA MET A 1 -17.24 38.91 -17.07
C MET A 1 -17.56 40.22 -16.36
N SER A 2 -18.37 40.21 -15.30
CA SER A 2 -18.75 41.44 -14.60
C SER A 2 -17.56 41.99 -13.79
N LYS A 3 -17.52 43.30 -13.57
CA LYS A 3 -16.45 43.96 -12.78
C LYS A 3 -16.35 43.35 -11.37
N GLY A 4 -17.50 43.00 -10.78
CA GLY A 4 -17.56 42.30 -9.49
C GLY A 4 -17.00 40.87 -9.54
N ALA A 5 -17.18 40.13 -10.64
CA ALA A 5 -16.61 38.79 -10.78
C ALA A 5 -15.07 38.83 -10.89
N VAL A 6 -14.52 39.85 -11.55
CA VAL A 6 -13.07 40.04 -11.66
C VAL A 6 -12.48 40.48 -10.31
N GLU A 7 -13.15 41.39 -9.59
CA GLU A 7 -12.71 41.80 -8.24
C GLU A 7 -12.76 40.64 -7.23
N GLN A 8 -13.77 39.78 -7.31
CA GLN A 8 -13.86 38.60 -6.44
C GLN A 8 -12.75 37.60 -6.75
N PHE A 9 -12.50 37.31 -8.04
CA PHE A 9 -11.42 36.42 -8.47
C PHE A 9 -10.03 36.93 -8.02
N VAL A 10 -9.79 38.24 -8.14
CA VAL A 10 -8.53 38.85 -7.69
C VAL A 10 -8.38 38.82 -6.17
N LYS A 11 -9.48 38.91 -5.40
CA LYS A 11 -9.44 38.74 -3.93
C LYS A 11 -9.17 37.29 -3.53
N ASP A 12 -9.77 36.33 -4.23
CA ASP A 12 -9.61 34.89 -3.97
C ASP A 12 -8.16 34.42 -4.26
N GLU A 13 -7.50 35.00 -5.26
CA GLU A 13 -6.09 34.72 -5.60
C GLU A 13 -5.08 35.43 -4.67
N ARG A 14 -5.44 36.59 -4.07
CA ARG A 14 -4.52 37.41 -3.26
C ARG A 14 -4.25 36.88 -1.84
N GLY A 15 -4.94 35.82 -1.41
CA GLY A 15 -4.80 35.25 -0.05
C GLY A 15 -4.15 33.86 0.00
N LYS A 16 -3.95 33.20 -1.13
CA LYS A 16 -3.22 31.92 -1.17
C LYS A 16 -1.74 32.21 -1.25
N THR A 17 -1.09 32.31 -0.10
CA THR A 17 0.35 32.09 -0.06
C THR A 17 0.58 30.65 -0.50
N ASP A 18 1.06 30.45 -1.72
CA ASP A 18 1.61 29.16 -2.14
C ASP A 18 2.60 28.74 -1.05
N GLU A 19 2.33 27.64 -0.35
CA GLU A 19 3.27 27.11 0.62
C GLU A 19 4.57 26.77 -0.11
N VAL A 20 5.59 27.61 0.07
CA VAL A 20 6.88 27.42 -0.58
C VAL A 20 7.68 26.41 0.22
N VAL A 21 7.70 25.18 -0.27
CA VAL A 21 8.58 24.12 0.26
C VAL A 21 9.98 24.32 -0.33
N LYS A 22 10.97 24.53 0.55
CA LYS A 22 12.40 24.52 0.19
C LYS A 22 12.97 23.13 0.45
N ILE A 23 13.61 22.55 -0.55
CA ILE A 23 14.24 21.23 -0.46
C ILE A 23 15.74 21.41 -0.68
N GLU A 24 16.52 21.03 0.33
CA GLU A 24 17.98 20.98 0.23
C GLU A 24 18.39 19.60 -0.29
N LEU A 25 19.24 19.59 -1.32
CA LEU A 25 19.75 18.38 -1.94
C LEU A 25 21.26 18.32 -1.70
N ASP A 26 21.74 17.19 -1.21
CA ASP A 26 23.16 16.87 -1.15
C ASP A 26 23.76 16.67 -2.56
N LEU A 27 25.08 16.50 -2.62
CA LEU A 27 25.83 16.36 -3.88
C LEU A 27 25.34 15.18 -4.73
N GLU A 28 25.01 14.05 -4.10
CA GLU A 28 24.54 12.85 -4.80
C GLU A 28 23.15 13.09 -5.40
N MET A 29 22.23 13.64 -4.62
CA MET A 29 20.89 14.00 -5.06
C MET A 29 20.91 15.06 -6.17
N GLN A 30 21.80 16.04 -6.09
CA GLN A 30 22.00 17.04 -7.16
C GLN A 30 22.44 16.38 -8.46
N PHE A 31 23.38 15.44 -8.39
CA PHE A 31 23.86 14.69 -9.55
C PHE A 31 22.73 13.87 -10.19
N LEU A 32 21.95 13.14 -9.38
CA LEU A 32 20.80 12.39 -9.84
C LEU A 32 19.74 13.29 -10.48
N PHE A 33 19.45 14.45 -9.88
CA PHE A 33 18.51 15.42 -10.44
C PHE A 33 18.97 15.97 -11.79
N HIS A 34 20.29 16.18 -11.97
CA HIS A 34 20.85 16.60 -13.25
C HIS A 34 20.73 15.51 -14.33
N GLN A 35 20.93 14.23 -13.98
CA GLN A 35 20.67 13.13 -14.91
C GLN A 35 19.19 13.04 -15.30
N LEU A 36 18.29 13.20 -14.34
CA LEU A 36 16.84 13.21 -14.58
C LEU A 36 16.44 14.33 -15.53
N LYS A 37 17.02 15.52 -15.38
CA LYS A 37 16.83 16.62 -16.33
C LYS A 37 17.16 16.22 -17.76
N LYS A 38 18.36 15.65 -17.98
CA LYS A 38 18.78 15.18 -19.31
C LYS A 38 17.82 14.15 -19.90
N LYS A 39 17.32 13.22 -19.07
CA LYS A 39 16.37 12.17 -19.49
C LYS A 39 14.98 12.71 -19.83
N LEU A 40 14.48 13.70 -19.08
CA LEU A 40 13.12 14.24 -19.25
C LEU A 40 13.02 15.34 -20.32
N GLY A 41 14.15 15.89 -20.75
CA GLY A 41 14.26 16.88 -21.82
C GLY A 41 15.38 17.88 -21.56
N ASN A 42 16.21 18.11 -22.58
CA ASN A 42 17.29 19.09 -22.50
C ASN A 42 16.70 20.51 -22.32
N GLY A 43 17.20 21.24 -21.31
CA GLY A 43 16.83 22.65 -21.07
C GLY A 43 15.67 22.91 -20.10
N LEU A 44 15.14 21.88 -19.42
CA LEU A 44 14.05 22.09 -18.46
C LEU A 44 14.49 22.87 -17.21
N SER A 45 13.62 23.78 -16.76
CA SER A 45 13.78 24.47 -15.48
C SER A 45 13.62 23.50 -14.30
N ASN A 46 14.21 23.81 -13.13
CA ASN A 46 14.08 22.96 -11.93
C ASN A 46 12.61 22.68 -11.57
N LYS A 47 11.77 23.73 -11.66
CA LYS A 47 10.34 23.67 -11.37
C LYS A 47 9.60 22.72 -12.32
N GLU A 48 9.91 22.76 -13.61
CA GLU A 48 9.28 21.89 -14.60
C GLU A 48 9.75 20.45 -14.50
N THR A 49 11.05 20.23 -14.23
CA THR A 49 11.59 18.89 -13.98
C THR A 49 10.89 18.25 -12.78
N LEU A 50 10.81 18.98 -11.66
CA LEU A 50 10.12 18.49 -10.46
C LEU A 50 8.63 18.25 -10.73
N ARG A 51 7.96 19.16 -11.45
CA ARG A 51 6.54 18.98 -11.84
C ARG A 51 6.33 17.72 -12.68
N LYS A 52 7.19 17.45 -13.67
CA LYS A 52 7.11 16.24 -14.50
C LYS A 52 7.36 14.98 -13.68
N LEU A 53 8.36 15.01 -12.79
CA LEU A 53 8.66 13.90 -11.89
C LEU A 53 7.48 13.58 -10.97
N LEU A 54 6.94 14.60 -10.31
CA LEU A 54 5.78 14.44 -9.43
C LEU A 54 4.56 13.94 -10.19
N ARG A 55 4.31 14.45 -11.41
CA ARG A 55 3.24 13.94 -12.27
C ARG A 55 3.41 12.47 -12.61
N GLN A 56 4.59 12.06 -13.05
CA GLN A 56 4.88 10.66 -13.34
C GLN A 56 4.68 9.79 -12.09
N LEU A 57 5.14 10.24 -10.93
CA LEU A 57 4.90 9.53 -9.68
C LEU A 57 3.41 9.46 -9.36
N THR A 58 2.65 10.55 -9.44
CA THR A 58 1.21 10.57 -9.17
C THR A 58 0.37 9.81 -10.21
N GLU A 59 0.80 9.75 -11.47
CA GLU A 59 0.14 8.97 -12.52
C GLU A 59 0.45 7.47 -12.37
N ASN A 60 1.61 7.13 -11.81
CA ASN A 60 1.96 5.77 -11.39
C ASN A 60 1.31 5.41 -10.04
N ILE A 61 1.05 6.38 -9.18
CA ILE A 61 0.09 6.32 -8.08
C ILE A 61 -1.32 6.55 -8.68
N LYS A 62 -1.69 5.76 -9.70
CA LYS A 62 -3.11 5.40 -9.76
C LYS A 62 -3.44 4.86 -8.38
N GLU A 63 -4.52 5.34 -7.76
CA GLU A 63 -5.18 4.57 -6.69
C GLU A 63 -5.08 3.10 -7.09
N PRO A 64 -4.70 2.18 -6.17
CA PRO A 64 -4.56 0.77 -6.50
C PRO A 64 -5.78 0.43 -7.31
N ASN A 65 -5.56 0.29 -8.61
CA ASN A 65 -6.65 0.35 -9.55
C ASN A 65 -7.44 -0.86 -9.11
N SER A 66 -8.64 -0.66 -8.56
CA SER A 66 -9.59 -1.73 -8.32
C SER A 66 -10.09 -2.20 -9.68
N LYS A 67 -9.17 -2.38 -10.65
CA LYS A 67 -9.08 -3.61 -11.41
C LYS A 67 -9.35 -4.69 -10.40
N LYS A 68 -10.62 -5.07 -10.40
CA LYS A 68 -11.07 -6.36 -10.03
C LYS A 68 -10.06 -7.35 -10.60
N ILE A 69 -9.09 -7.74 -9.77
CA ILE A 69 -8.18 -8.84 -10.06
C ILE A 69 -9.15 -9.98 -10.35
N PRO A 70 -9.05 -10.68 -11.49
CA PRO A 70 -9.98 -11.77 -11.81
C PRO A 70 -10.06 -12.72 -10.60
N GLY A 71 -11.11 -12.60 -9.77
CA GLY A 71 -11.06 -13.11 -8.40
C GLY A 71 -11.78 -12.36 -7.26
N ASP A 72 -11.98 -11.05 -7.31
CA ASP A 72 -12.65 -10.29 -6.23
C ASP A 72 -14.18 -10.44 -6.19
N GLY A 73 -14.72 -11.34 -6.99
CA GLY A 73 -16.02 -11.94 -6.72
C GLY A 73 -15.85 -13.09 -5.74
N ASN A 74 -16.21 -12.91 -4.47
CA ASN A 74 -16.36 -13.96 -3.46
C ASN A 74 -15.49 -15.18 -3.77
N TYR A 75 -14.15 -15.05 -3.71
CA TYR A 75 -13.32 -16.23 -3.77
C TYR A 75 -13.79 -17.13 -2.64
N LYS A 76 -14.48 -18.20 -2.99
CA LYS A 76 -14.59 -19.35 -2.11
C LYS A 76 -13.14 -19.78 -1.93
N SER A 77 -12.51 -19.30 -0.85
CA SER A 77 -11.25 -19.84 -0.37
C SER A 77 -11.39 -21.35 -0.44
N ARG A 78 -10.39 -22.04 -0.99
CA ARG A 78 -10.49 -23.49 -1.16
C ARG A 78 -10.95 -24.12 0.14
N TYR A 79 -11.82 -25.13 0.02
CA TYR A 79 -12.36 -25.81 1.18
C TYR A 79 -11.21 -26.36 2.06
N ILE A 80 -11.14 -25.86 3.29
CA ILE A 80 -10.24 -26.39 4.32
C ILE A 80 -11.05 -27.44 5.09
N PRO A 81 -10.56 -28.70 5.20
CA PRO A 81 -11.22 -29.72 6.00
C PRO A 81 -11.51 -29.23 7.42
N ILE A 82 -12.73 -29.50 7.91
CA ILE A 82 -13.19 -28.97 9.21
C ILE A 82 -12.27 -29.36 10.38
N ASN A 83 -11.71 -30.56 10.35
CA ASN A 83 -10.76 -31.03 11.37
C ASN A 83 -9.50 -30.17 11.39
N ASN A 84 -8.92 -29.89 10.22
CA ASN A 84 -7.71 -29.08 10.12
C ASN A 84 -7.97 -27.64 10.56
N LYS A 85 -9.12 -27.09 10.16
CA LYS A 85 -9.60 -25.77 10.60
C LYS A 85 -9.73 -25.72 12.13
N ARG A 86 -10.37 -26.71 12.75
CA ARG A 86 -10.53 -26.78 14.22
C ARG A 86 -9.19 -26.87 14.94
N MET A 87 -8.27 -27.71 14.45
CA MET A 87 -6.94 -27.84 15.05
C MET A 87 -6.15 -26.52 14.99
N ALA A 88 -6.18 -25.81 13.86
CA ALA A 88 -5.53 -24.51 13.73
C ALA A 88 -6.13 -23.46 14.68
N LEU A 89 -7.46 -23.46 14.85
CA LEU A 89 -8.15 -22.52 15.76
C LEU A 89 -7.92 -22.85 17.24
N GLN A 90 -7.78 -24.12 17.61
CA GLN A 90 -7.46 -24.51 18.98
C GLN A 90 -6.13 -23.94 19.45
N GLN A 91 -5.13 -23.86 18.55
CA GLN A 91 -3.81 -23.32 18.87
C GLN A 91 -3.86 -21.84 19.31
N THR A 92 -4.81 -21.07 18.79
CA THR A 92 -4.97 -19.64 19.12
C THR A 92 -6.21 -19.37 19.96
N SER A 93 -6.92 -20.40 20.43
CA SER A 93 -8.23 -20.26 21.08
C SER A 93 -9.21 -19.40 20.26
N GLY A 94 -9.20 -19.54 18.94
CA GLY A 94 -10.05 -18.80 18.01
C GLY A 94 -9.69 -17.32 17.82
N LYS A 95 -8.53 -16.87 18.32
CA LYS A 95 -8.01 -15.52 18.16
C LYS A 95 -7.04 -15.42 16.99
N CYS A 96 -6.68 -14.19 16.64
CA CYS A 96 -5.60 -13.91 15.71
C CYS A 96 -4.27 -14.51 16.20
N SER A 97 -3.48 -15.10 15.29
CA SER A 97 -2.16 -15.66 15.57
C SER A 97 -1.07 -14.61 15.80
N PHE A 98 -1.30 -13.33 15.45
CA PHE A 98 -0.29 -12.29 15.68
C PHE A 98 -0.05 -12.05 17.16
N GLU A 99 1.21 -11.89 17.54
CA GLU A 99 1.60 -11.58 18.91
C GLU A 99 0.89 -10.33 19.41
N ARG A 100 0.40 -10.37 20.65
CA ARG A 100 -0.33 -9.27 21.33
C ARG A 100 -1.66 -8.90 20.67
N CYS A 101 -2.09 -9.55 19.60
CA CYS A 101 -3.41 -9.36 19.04
C CYS A 101 -4.44 -10.17 19.83
N THR A 102 -5.39 -9.48 20.45
CA THR A 102 -6.50 -10.12 21.20
C THR A 102 -7.77 -10.26 20.37
N LYS A 103 -7.78 -9.74 19.13
CA LYS A 103 -8.95 -9.75 18.24
C LYS A 103 -9.30 -11.20 17.85
N PRO A 104 -10.60 -11.51 17.67
CA PRO A 104 -11.02 -12.79 17.11
C PRO A 104 -10.44 -12.98 15.70
N HIS A 105 -10.24 -14.23 15.31
CA HIS A 105 -9.94 -14.52 13.91
C HIS A 105 -11.16 -14.21 13.03
N ASP A 106 -10.89 -13.74 11.82
CA ASP A 106 -11.88 -13.54 10.77
C ASP A 106 -11.58 -14.48 9.59
N HIS A 107 -10.29 -14.66 9.26
CA HIS A 107 -9.84 -15.40 8.09
C HIS A 107 -8.77 -16.43 8.48
N ILE A 108 -8.60 -17.48 7.67
CA ILE A 108 -7.51 -18.45 7.81
C ILE A 108 -6.56 -18.27 6.64
N HIS A 109 -5.34 -17.88 6.97
CA HIS A 109 -4.27 -17.68 6.01
C HIS A 109 -3.45 -18.97 5.83
N HIS A 110 -2.96 -19.22 4.61
CA HIS A 110 -2.00 -20.28 4.37
C HIS A 110 -0.58 -19.71 4.44
N ILE A 111 0.24 -20.16 5.39
CA ILE A 111 1.61 -19.63 5.58
C ILE A 111 2.46 -19.84 4.33
N SER A 112 2.45 -21.06 3.79
CA SER A 112 2.87 -21.36 2.43
C SER A 112 1.63 -21.42 1.54
N PRO A 113 1.55 -20.63 0.45
CA PRO A 113 0.39 -20.60 -0.43
C PRO A 113 -0.03 -22.00 -0.86
N TYR A 114 -1.34 -22.27 -0.84
CA TYR A 114 -1.86 -23.56 -1.28
C TYR A 114 -1.56 -23.85 -2.77
N SER A 115 -1.45 -22.80 -3.60
CA SER A 115 -1.05 -22.94 -5.00
C SER A 115 0.32 -23.60 -5.18
N GLU A 116 1.20 -23.46 -4.19
CA GLU A 116 2.55 -24.02 -4.18
C GLU A 116 2.59 -25.36 -3.44
N SER A 117 2.13 -25.37 -2.18
CA SER A 117 2.27 -26.54 -1.29
C SER A 117 1.15 -27.57 -1.42
N LYS A 118 -0.02 -27.17 -1.94
CA LYS A 118 -1.28 -27.95 -1.92
C LYS A 118 -1.61 -28.50 -0.53
N ASN A 119 -1.18 -27.82 0.53
CA ASN A 119 -1.18 -28.35 1.89
C ASN A 119 -2.15 -27.61 2.82
N HIS A 120 -3.14 -28.33 3.34
CA HIS A 120 -4.10 -27.86 4.35
C HIS A 120 -3.74 -28.28 5.79
N HIS A 121 -2.53 -28.77 6.04
CA HIS A 121 -2.11 -29.20 7.37
C HIS A 121 -2.24 -28.05 8.39
N PRO A 122 -2.70 -28.28 9.64
CA PRO A 122 -2.93 -27.21 10.63
C PRO A 122 -1.72 -26.28 10.84
N LYS A 123 -0.50 -26.83 10.80
CA LYS A 123 0.75 -26.04 10.90
C LYS A 123 0.97 -25.06 9.75
N ASN A 124 0.28 -25.22 8.62
CA ASN A 124 0.32 -24.30 7.49
C ASN A 124 -0.85 -23.31 7.51
N LEU A 125 -1.75 -23.39 8.50
CA LEU A 125 -2.94 -22.56 8.62
C LEU A 125 -2.75 -21.58 9.78
N MET A 126 -3.00 -20.31 9.51
CA MET A 126 -2.82 -19.22 10.46
C MET A 126 -4.12 -18.42 10.58
N PRO A 127 -4.88 -18.59 11.68
CA PRO A 127 -6.05 -17.76 11.95
C PRO A 127 -5.67 -16.29 12.17
N LEU A 128 -6.27 -15.37 11.42
CA LEU A 128 -5.96 -13.94 11.48
C LEU A 128 -7.22 -13.10 11.53
N CYS A 129 -7.17 -11.95 12.22
CA CYS A 129 -8.16 -10.90 12.02
C CYS A 129 -7.97 -10.25 10.64
N LYS A 130 -9.00 -9.53 10.16
CA LYS A 130 -8.98 -8.85 8.85
C LYS A 130 -7.71 -8.01 8.62
N GLU A 131 -7.36 -7.18 9.60
CA GLU A 131 -6.21 -6.26 9.52
C GLU A 131 -4.88 -7.01 9.34
N HIS A 132 -4.62 -8.02 10.18
CA HIS A 132 -3.38 -8.80 10.08
C HIS A 132 -3.36 -9.69 8.83
N HIS A 133 -4.52 -10.15 8.36
CA HIS A 133 -4.61 -10.88 7.10
C HIS A 133 -4.20 -10.01 5.91
N GLU A 134 -4.63 -8.74 5.88
CA GLU A 134 -4.22 -7.77 4.85
C GLU A 134 -2.71 -7.44 4.95
N LEU A 135 -2.18 -7.23 6.15
CA LEU A 135 -0.74 -6.98 6.37
C LEU A 135 0.14 -8.11 5.82
N VAL A 136 -0.28 -9.36 6.01
CA VAL A 136 0.46 -10.53 5.53
C VAL A 136 0.47 -10.61 4.00
N HIS A 137 -0.64 -10.30 3.33
CA HIS A 137 -0.70 -10.29 1.86
C HIS A 137 0.13 -9.16 1.25
N ASN A 138 0.20 -8.01 1.93
CA ASN A 138 0.95 -6.84 1.45
C ASN A 138 2.48 -6.95 1.62
N LYS A 139 2.98 -8.08 2.17
CA LYS A 139 4.42 -8.31 2.44
C LYS A 139 5.09 -7.16 3.20
N ASP A 140 4.34 -6.52 4.11
CA ASP A 140 4.87 -5.44 4.93
C ASP A 140 6.12 -5.93 5.68
N PRO A 141 7.23 -5.17 5.74
CA PRO A 141 8.44 -5.53 6.51
C PRO A 141 8.17 -5.96 7.96
N LEU A 142 7.07 -5.50 8.56
CA LEU A 142 6.60 -5.94 9.88
C LEU A 142 6.25 -7.43 9.92
N TYR A 143 5.79 -8.04 8.81
CA TYR A 143 5.49 -9.47 8.71
C TYR A 143 6.68 -10.38 9.03
N LEU A 144 7.91 -9.99 8.64
CA LEU A 144 9.10 -10.79 8.91
C LEU A 144 9.53 -10.72 10.38
N LYS A 145 9.22 -9.63 11.08
CA LYS A 145 9.61 -9.45 12.49
C LYS A 145 8.79 -10.27 13.48
N TYR A 146 7.53 -10.56 13.17
CA TYR A 146 6.62 -11.29 14.08
C TYR A 146 6.47 -12.78 13.75
N ARG A 147 7.28 -13.31 12.83
CA ARG A 147 7.31 -14.74 12.45
C ARG A 147 8.07 -15.63 13.44
N LEU A 148 8.67 -15.05 14.49
CA LEU A 148 9.61 -15.77 15.36
C LEU A 148 9.15 -15.80 16.83
N ARG A 149 8.35 -16.83 17.17
CA ARG A 149 8.70 -17.82 18.21
C ARG A 149 7.84 -19.08 18.08
#